data_AF-A0A9X0WCG1-F1
#
_entry.id   AF-A0A9X0WCG1-F1
#
_cell.length_a   1.000
_cell.length_b   1.000
_cell.length_c   1.000
_cell.angle_alpha   90.00
_cell.angle_beta   90.00
_cell.angle_gamma   90.00
#
_symmetry.space_group_name_H-M   'P 1'
#
loop_
_entity.id
_entity.type
_entity.pdbx_description
1 polymer ?
#
loop_
_entity_poly.entity_id
_entity_poly.type
_entity_poly.pdbx_seq_one_letter_code
_entity_poly.pdbx_strand_id
1 'polypeptide(L)' 'MQIEADVSKDGVLTAILPARYRGKRVHVIIDDEAEHATAQWAAISAVLDRAESTSIASRDHREILGEIRQFRESS' A
#
# COMPACT_ATOMS: atom_id res chain seq x y z
N MET A 1 -5.80 11.33 -15.49
CA MET A 1 -5.32 12.30 -16.51
C MET A 1 -4.14 13.01 -15.90
N GLN A 2 -2.96 12.94 -16.52
CA GLN A 2 -1.76 13.60 -16.03
C GLN A 2 -1.64 14.95 -16.72
N ILE A 3 -1.53 16.02 -15.95
CA ILE A 3 -1.29 17.39 -16.43
C ILE A 3 0.06 17.79 -15.85
N GLU A 4 0.96 18.26 -16.71
CA GLU A 4 2.19 18.88 -16.23
C GLU A 4 1.86 20.26 -15.65
N ALA A 5 2.35 20.50 -14.45
CA ALA A 5 2.17 21.75 -13.73
C ALA A 5 3.51 22.17 -13.12
N ASP A 6 3.77 23.47 -13.12
CA ASP A 6 4.94 24.08 -12.51
C ASP A 6 4.51 24.80 -11.23
N VAL A 7 5.29 24.65 -10.17
CA VAL A 7 5.09 25.38 -8.91
C VAL A 7 6.23 26.36 -8.74
N SER A 8 5.91 27.65 -8.75
CA SER A 8 6.91 28.71 -8.56
C SER A 8 7.46 28.70 -7.14
N LYS A 9 8.58 29.41 -6.93
CA LYS A 9 9.17 29.60 -5.59
C LYS A 9 8.24 30.32 -4.60
N ASP A 10 7.26 31.06 -5.11
CA ASP A 10 6.25 31.76 -4.31
C ASP A 10 5.03 30.86 -4.03
N GLY A 11 5.06 29.59 -4.45
CA GLY A 11 4.01 28.61 -4.23
C GLY A 11 2.85 28.68 -5.23
N VAL A 12 3.02 29.34 -6.38
CA VAL A 12 1.96 29.46 -7.39
C VAL A 12 2.00 28.26 -8.33
N LEU A 13 0.92 27.47 -8.34
CA LEU A 13 0.72 26.35 -9.27
C LEU A 13 0.19 26.85 -10.63
N THR A 14 0.93 26.59 -11.71
CA THR A 14 0.53 26.91 -13.08
C THR A 14 0.44 25.64 -13.92
N ALA A 15 -0.69 25.41 -14.58
CA ALA A 15 -0.92 24.24 -15.42
C ALA A 15 -1.64 24.62 -16.72
N ILE A 16 -1.24 23.99 -17.83
CA ILE A 16 -1.91 24.18 -19.12
C ILE A 16 -2.94 23.06 -19.31
N LEU A 17 -4.22 23.43 -19.26
CA LEU A 17 -5.31 22.48 -19.47
C LEU A 17 -5.62 22.26 -20.95
N PRO A 18 -5.98 21.02 -21.36
CA PRO A 18 -6.45 20.75 -22.71
C PRO A 18 -7.64 21.63 -23.12
N ALA A 19 -7.71 21.98 -24.41
CA ALA A 19 -8.71 22.91 -24.94
C ALA A 19 -10.16 22.53 -24.62
N ARG A 20 -10.46 21.24 -24.42
CA ARG A 20 -11.80 20.72 -24.05
C ARG A 20 -12.33 21.22 -22.70
N TYR A 21 -11.47 21.79 -21.85
CA TYR A 21 -11.84 22.35 -20.55
C TYR A 21 -11.94 23.88 -20.54
N ARG A 22 -11.69 24.56 -21.67
CA ARG A 22 -11.83 26.03 -21.74
C ARG A 22 -13.26 26.46 -21.38
N GLY A 23 -13.37 27.46 -20.53
CA GLY A 23 -14.65 28.00 -20.04
C GLY A 23 -15.40 27.09 -19.06
N LYS A 24 -14.83 25.96 -18.65
CA LYS A 24 -15.42 25.06 -17.65
C LYS A 24 -14.82 25.32 -16.28
N ARG A 25 -15.65 25.23 -15.24
CA ARG A 25 -15.17 25.19 -13.85
C ARG A 25 -14.52 23.83 -13.62
N VAL A 26 -13.30 23.85 -13.09
CA VAL A 26 -12.56 22.65 -12.69
C VAL A 26 -12.24 22.73 -11.20
N HIS A 27 -12.21 21.58 -10.54
CA HIS A 27 -11.77 21.46 -9.16
C HIS A 27 -10.37 20.84 -9.17
N VAL A 28 -9.44 21.44 -8.43
CA VAL A 28 -8.07 20.95 -8.29
C VAL A 28 -7.91 20.45 -6.86
N ILE A 29 -7.48 19.20 -6.71
CA ILE A 29 -7.11 18.59 -5.42
C ILE A 29 -5.59 18.44 -5.48
N ILE A 30 -4.91 18.95 -4.46
CA ILE A 30 -3.46 18.85 -4.31
C ILE A 30 -3.25 18.03 -3.06
N ASP A 31 -2.64 16.87 -3.21
CA ASP A 31 -2.32 15.97 -2.10
C ASP A 31 -0.80 15.92 -1.90
N ASP A 32 -0.36 15.85 -0.65
CA ASP A 32 1.05 15.70 -0.31
C ASP A 32 1.48 14.23 -0.51
N GLU A 33 2.47 14.01 -1.37
CA GLU A 33 2.99 12.68 -1.66
C GLU A 33 3.56 12.00 -0.40
N ALA A 34 4.09 12.79 0.55
CA ALA A 34 4.58 12.26 1.83
C ALA A 34 3.46 11.68 2.70
N GLU A 35 2.27 12.26 2.64
CA GLU A 35 1.10 11.81 3.38
C GLU A 35 0.52 10.52 2.77
N HIS A 36 0.56 10.40 1.44
CA HIS A 36 0.18 9.18 0.74
C HIS A 36 1.11 8.00 1.01
N ALA A 37 2.43 8.22 1.00
CA ALA A 37 3.39 7.16 1.32
C ALA A 37 3.16 6.61 2.74
N THR A 38 2.90 7.51 3.71
CA THR A 38 2.63 7.15 5.10
C THR A 38 1.32 6.35 5.22
N ALA A 39 0.26 6.75 4.54
CA ALA A 39 -1.02 6.04 4.53
C ALA A 39 -0.92 4.65 3.87
N GLN A 40 -0.14 4.53 2.79
CA GLN A 40 0.09 3.25 2.10
C GLN A 40 0.87 2.27 2.99
N TRP A 41 1.93 2.73 3.65
CA TRP A 41 2.68 1.91 4.60
C TRP A 41 1.83 1.48 5.80
N ALA A 42 1.01 2.38 6.34
CA ALA A 42 0.07 2.04 7.41
C ALA A 42 -0.93 0.95 6.99
N ALA A 43 -1.43 1.01 5.74
CA ALA A 43 -2.32 -0.02 5.21
C ALA A 43 -1.62 -1.37 5.02
N ILE A 44 -0.37 -1.38 4.54
CA ILE A 44 0.44 -2.60 4.40
C ILE A 44 0.76 -3.21 5.77
N SER A 45 1.19 -2.39 6.74
CA SER A 45 1.43 -2.84 8.12
C SER A 45 0.18 -3.47 8.73
N ALA A 46 -0.99 -2.84 8.59
CA ALA A 46 -2.24 -3.39 9.11
C ALA A 46 -2.63 -4.74 8.47
N VAL A 47 -2.25 -4.98 7.22
CA VAL A 47 -2.44 -6.29 6.55
C VAL A 47 -1.46 -7.33 7.10
N LEU A 48 -0.21 -6.95 7.34
CA LEU A 48 0.81 -7.82 7.92
C LEU A 48 0.46 -8.21 9.36
N ASP A 49 0.00 -7.27 10.18
CA ASP A 49 -0.45 -7.53 11.56
C ASP A 49 -1.65 -8.49 11.60
N ARG A 50 -2.58 -8.37 10.63
CA ARG A 50 -3.69 -9.33 10.48
C ARG A 50 -3.22 -10.71 10.01
N ALA A 51 -2.21 -10.78 9.16
CA ALA A 51 -1.66 -12.05 8.71
C ALA A 51 -0.90 -12.75 9.85
N GLU A 52 -0.14 -12.02 10.67
CA GLU A 52 0.56 -12.54 11.85
C GLU A 52 -0.40 -13.02 12.93
N SER A 53 -1.52 -12.31 13.15
CA SER A 53 -2.60 -12.80 14.02
C SER A 53 -3.36 -14.01 13.47
N THR A 54 -3.21 -14.32 12.17
CA THR A 54 -3.87 -15.47 11.51
C THR A 54 -2.94 -16.68 11.31
N SER A 55 -1.63 -16.47 11.26
CA SER A 55 -0.60 -17.52 11.31
C SER A 55 0.48 -17.06 12.27
N ILE A 56 0.62 -17.66 13.45
CA ILE A 56 1.23 -18.99 13.61
C ILE A 56 0.42 -19.75 14.67
N ALA A 57 -0.35 -20.74 14.24
CA ALA A 57 -0.57 -21.89 15.12
C ALA A 57 0.83 -22.47 15.34
N SER A 58 1.44 -22.13 16.48
CA SER A 58 2.72 -22.67 16.91
C SER A 58 2.53 -24.17 17.04
N ARG A 59 2.78 -24.92 15.96
CA ARG A 59 2.81 -26.38 16.01
C ARG A 59 3.84 -26.73 17.05
N ASP A 60 3.39 -27.37 18.11
CA ASP A 60 4.28 -27.71 19.21
C ASP A 60 5.37 -28.61 18.64
N HIS A 61 6.62 -28.39 19.02
CA HIS A 61 7.79 -29.07 18.44
C HIS A 61 7.63 -30.60 18.42
N ARG A 62 6.86 -31.13 19.39
CA ARG A 62 6.48 -32.54 19.51
C ARG A 62 5.57 -33.04 18.39
N GLU A 63 4.66 -32.21 17.90
CA GLU A 63 3.73 -32.56 16.83
C GLU A 63 4.46 -32.73 15.49
N ILE A 64 5.41 -31.83 15.21
CA ILE A 64 6.27 -31.90 14.02
C ILE A 64 7.14 -33.17 14.04
N LEU A 65 7.75 -33.49 15.19
CA LEU A 65 8.58 -34.69 15.32
C LEU A 65 7.75 -35.99 15.25
N GLY A 66 6.49 -35.95 15.69
CA GLY A 66 5.56 -37.08 15.57
C GLY A 66 5.26 -37.43 14.11
N GLU A 67 4.92 -36.44 13.29
CA GLU A 67 4.61 -36.64 11.87
C GLU A 67 5.81 -37.19 11.08
N ILE A 68 7.01 -36.67 11.34
CA ILE A 68 8.26 -37.14 10.68
C ILE A 68 8.54 -38.60 11.03
N ARG A 69 8.30 -39.00 12.28
CA ARG A 69 8.51 -40.38 12.73
C ARG A 69 7.52 -41.34 12.07
N GLN A 70 6.25 -40.95 12.00
CA GLN A 70 5.20 -41.74 11.36
C GLN A 70 5.44 -41.91 9.85
N PHE A 71 5.95 -40.88 9.17
CA PHE A 71 6.36 -40.96 7.77
C PHE A 71 7.50 -41.96 7.55
N ARG A 72 8.49 -41.97 8.45
CA ARG A 72 9.63 -42.91 8.37
C ARG A 72 9.24 -44.36 8.67
N GLU A 73 8.25 -44.58 9.53
CA GLU A 73 7.80 -45.93 9.94
C GLU A 73 6.75 -46.52 8.97
N SER A 74 6.27 -45.73 8.00
CA SER A 74 5.31 -46.17 6.96
C SER A 74 5.93 -46.42 5.58
N SER A 75 7.27 -46.33 5.46
CA SER A 75 8.08 -46.78 4.30
C SER A 75 8.86 -48.05 4.65
#